data_AF-A0A1H1SKV2-F1
#
_entry.id   AF-A0A1H1SKV2-F1
#
_cell.length_a   1.000
_cell.length_b   1.000
_cell.length_c   1.000
_cell.angle_alpha   90.00
_cell.angle_beta   90.00
_cell.angle_gamma   90.00
#
_symmetry.space_group_name_H-M   'P 1'
#
loop_
_entity.id
_entity.type
_entity.pdbx_description
1 polymer ?
#
loop_
_entity_poly.entity_id
_entity_poly.type
_entity_poly.pdbx_seq_one_letter_code
_entity_poly.pdbx_strand_id
1 'polypeptide(L)'
;MSRRLLRLSPDYGNILPVWEETPGLEAGDLDPEDSGLSDGLVQELLAWNTRWEEFLYSSMPEDELEKHRDAWEREGRSLAKRIELELGREIDVHVTYKP
;
A
#
# COMPACT_ATOMS: atom_id res chain seq x y z
N MET A 1 -8.05 24.16 2.81
CA MET A 1 -7.25 23.32 1.91
C MET A 1 -7.85 21.93 1.96
N SER A 2 -8.07 21.29 0.81
CA SER A 2 -8.59 19.92 0.77
C SER A 2 -7.44 18.98 1.15
N ARG A 3 -7.68 18.05 2.07
CA ARG A 3 -6.70 17.01 2.39
C ARG A 3 -6.52 16.09 1.19
N ARG A 4 -5.28 15.71 0.92
CA ARG A 4 -4.96 14.73 -0.12
C ARG A 4 -5.32 13.34 0.39
N LEU A 5 -6.01 12.55 -0.42
CA LEU A 5 -6.51 11.22 -0.07
C LEU A 5 -5.75 10.18 -0.87
N LEU A 6 -5.08 9.27 -0.19
CA LEU A 6 -4.36 8.17 -0.82
C LEU A 6 -4.94 6.83 -0.37
N ARG A 7 -4.93 5.85 -1.27
CA ARG A 7 -5.28 4.46 -0.97
C ARG A 7 -4.05 3.57 -1.11
N LEU A 8 -3.68 2.87 -0.05
CA LEU A 8 -2.76 1.75 -0.09
C LEU A 8 -3.56 0.48 -0.38
N SER A 9 -3.33 -0.14 -1.53
CA SER A 9 -4.04 -1.36 -1.95
C SER A 9 -3.10 -2.28 -2.68
N PRO A 10 -3.13 -3.60 -2.40
CA PRO A 10 -2.38 -4.52 -3.24
C PRO A 10 -2.88 -4.43 -4.68
N ASP A 11 -1.98 -4.61 -5.62
CA ASP A 11 -2.29 -4.72 -7.04
C ASP A 11 -1.32 -5.69 -7.74
N TYR A 12 -1.71 -6.16 -8.91
CA TYR A 12 -0.91 -7.05 -9.72
C TYR A 12 0.35 -6.36 -10.27
N GLY A 13 1.48 -7.04 -10.12
CA GLY A 13 2.78 -6.60 -10.61
C GLY A 13 3.62 -5.93 -9.54
N ASN A 14 4.88 -5.65 -9.89
CA ASN A 14 5.81 -4.93 -9.02
C ASN A 14 5.66 -3.41 -9.17
N ILE A 15 4.45 -2.91 -8.94
CA ILE A 15 4.12 -1.48 -8.97
C ILE A 15 3.96 -0.93 -7.55
N LEU A 16 4.10 0.39 -7.40
CA LEU A 16 3.83 1.03 -6.12
C LEU A 16 2.33 0.86 -5.78
N PRO A 17 1.99 0.18 -4.66
CA PRO A 17 0.60 -0.12 -4.32
C PRO A 17 -0.14 1.09 -3.72
N VAL A 18 0.16 2.31 -4.16
CA VAL A 18 -0.41 3.56 -3.62
C VAL A 18 -1.10 4.33 -4.73
N TRP A 19 -2.34 4.73 -4.47
CA TRP A 19 -3.24 5.36 -5.43
C TRP A 19 -3.68 6.74 -4.97
N GLU A 20 -3.68 7.70 -5.89
CA GLU A 20 -4.29 9.00 -5.70
C GLU A 20 -5.82 8.90 -5.79
N GLU A 21 -6.52 9.36 -4.75
CA GLU A 21 -7.98 9.38 -4.67
C GLU A 21 -8.53 10.76 -4.28
N THR A 22 -7.70 11.80 -4.27
CA THR A 22 -8.15 13.16 -3.93
C THR A 22 -9.21 13.65 -4.92
N PRO A 23 -10.41 14.05 -4.45
CA PRO A 23 -11.45 14.61 -5.31
C PRO A 23 -10.97 15.86 -6.05
N GLY A 24 -11.07 15.83 -7.38
CA GLY A 24 -10.65 16.92 -8.24
C GLY A 24 -9.20 16.85 -8.72
N LEU A 25 -8.43 15.84 -8.30
CA LEU A 25 -7.19 15.41 -8.95
C LEU A 25 -7.47 14.22 -9.87
N GLU A 26 -6.55 13.97 -10.81
CA GLU A 26 -6.57 12.75 -11.61
C GLU A 26 -6.26 11.56 -10.69
N ALA A 27 -7.22 10.63 -10.60
CA ALA A 27 -7.04 9.41 -9.84
C ALA A 27 -6.14 8.44 -10.61
N GLY A 28 -5.22 7.79 -9.90
CA GLY A 28 -4.29 6.87 -10.54
C GLY A 28 -3.12 6.47 -9.66
N ASP A 29 -2.28 5.63 -10.23
CA ASP A 29 -1.08 5.08 -9.64
C ASP A 29 -0.08 6.22 -9.35
N LEU A 30 0.57 6.14 -8.19
CA LEU A 30 1.70 7.00 -7.88
C LEU A 30 2.97 6.42 -8.48
N ASP A 31 3.69 7.24 -9.25
CA ASP A 31 5.04 6.89 -9.69
C ASP A 31 5.98 6.93 -8.47
N PRO A 32 6.75 5.86 -8.18
CA PRO A 32 7.80 5.88 -7.16
C PRO A 32 8.69 7.12 -7.20
N GLU A 33 9.14 7.54 -8.39
CA GLU A 33 10.11 8.64 -8.56
C GLU A 33 9.50 10.01 -8.21
N ASP A 34 8.20 10.18 -8.47
CA ASP A 34 7.46 11.42 -8.21
C ASP A 34 6.61 11.37 -6.92
N SER A 35 6.59 10.24 -6.21
CA SER A 35 5.73 10.01 -5.05
C SER A 35 6.07 10.91 -3.84
N GLY A 36 7.31 11.38 -3.75
CA GLY A 36 7.85 12.08 -2.59
C GLY A 36 8.14 11.18 -1.38
N LEU A 37 8.00 9.85 -1.53
CA LEU A 37 8.35 8.86 -0.52
C LEU A 37 9.85 8.58 -0.55
N SER A 38 10.41 8.18 0.59
CA SER A 38 11.78 7.69 0.66
C SER A 38 11.95 6.37 -0.09
N ASP A 39 13.12 6.16 -0.69
CA ASP A 39 13.48 4.89 -1.35
C ASP A 39 13.24 3.69 -0.42
N GLY A 40 13.52 3.84 0.88
CA GLY A 40 13.29 2.79 1.86
C GLY A 40 11.82 2.40 1.99
N LEU A 41 10.92 3.39 2.09
CA LEU A 41 9.48 3.13 2.16
C LEU A 41 8.94 2.58 0.84
N VAL A 42 9.43 3.06 -0.31
CA VAL A 42 9.07 2.51 -1.63
C VAL A 42 9.42 1.02 -1.70
N GLN A 43 10.64 0.62 -1.30
CA GLN A 43 11.05 -0.79 -1.32
C GLN A 43 10.19 -1.66 -0.39
N GLU A 44 9.83 -1.14 0.79
CA GLU A 44 8.95 -1.86 1.71
C GLU A 44 7.53 -2.02 1.15
N LEU A 45 6.99 -1.00 0.48
CA LEU A 45 5.67 -1.06 -0.18
C LEU A 45 5.66 -2.09 -1.31
N LEU A 46 6.71 -2.13 -2.14
CA LEU A 46 6.86 -3.12 -3.21
C LEU A 46 6.95 -4.55 -2.64
N ALA A 47 7.73 -4.74 -1.57
CA ALA A 47 7.83 -6.03 -0.89
C ALA A 47 6.49 -6.46 -0.26
N TRP A 48 5.76 -5.51 0.33
CA TRP A 48 4.41 -5.75 0.85
C TRP A 48 3.45 -6.15 -0.26
N ASN A 49 3.49 -5.49 -1.42
CA ASN A 49 2.66 -5.85 -2.57
C ASN A 49 2.99 -7.25 -3.11
N THR A 50 4.28 -7.57 -3.22
CA THR A 50 4.75 -8.87 -3.73
C THR A 50 4.23 -10.04 -2.87
N ARG A 51 4.21 -9.89 -1.54
CA ARG A 51 3.68 -10.92 -0.63
C ARG A 51 2.19 -11.20 -0.84
N TRP A 52 1.42 -10.22 -1.29
CA TRP A 52 0.01 -10.44 -1.59
C TRP A 52 -0.16 -11.40 -2.79
N GLU A 53 0.66 -11.25 -3.83
CA GLU A 53 0.63 -12.18 -4.97
C GLU A 53 1.02 -13.61 -4.55
N GLU A 54 1.97 -13.76 -3.63
CA GLU A 54 2.35 -15.07 -3.09
C GLU A 54 1.15 -15.77 -2.43
N PHE A 55 0.22 -15.03 -1.82
CA PHE A 55 -0.99 -15.60 -1.23
C PHE A 55 -1.97 -16.15 -2.27
N LEU A 56 -2.01 -15.60 -3.49
CA LEU A 56 -2.92 -16.05 -4.55
C LEU A 56 -2.55 -17.44 -5.07
N TYR A 57 -1.26 -17.78 -5.03
CA TYR A 57 -0.72 -19.04 -5.56
C TYR A 57 -0.16 -19.96 -4.47
N SER A 58 -0.38 -19.61 -3.20
CA SER A 58 0.13 -20.38 -2.07
C SER A 58 -0.52 -21.76 -1.98
N SER A 59 0.29 -22.77 -1.67
CA SER A 59 -0.16 -24.13 -1.33
C SER A 59 -0.15 -24.40 0.17
N MET A 60 0.03 -23.35 0.99
CA MET A 60 0.03 -23.46 2.45
C MET A 60 -1.32 -23.98 2.97
N PRO A 61 -1.33 -24.67 4.13
CA PRO A 61 -2.54 -24.90 4.89
C PRO A 61 -3.29 -23.58 5.18
N GLU A 62 -4.63 -23.60 5.17
CA GLU A 62 -5.45 -22.40 5.35
C GLU A 62 -5.16 -21.67 6.67
N ASP A 63 -4.93 -22.41 7.77
CA ASP A 63 -4.64 -21.83 9.08
C ASP A 63 -3.25 -21.16 9.17
N GLU A 64 -2.31 -21.58 8.33
CA GLU A 64 -1.02 -20.93 8.16
C GLU A 64 -1.17 -19.69 7.28
N LEU A 65 -1.87 -19.82 6.15
CA LEU A 65 -2.16 -18.72 5.23
C LEU A 65 -2.90 -17.57 5.92
N GLU A 66 -3.86 -17.86 6.80
CA GLU A 66 -4.58 -16.86 7.59
C GLU A 66 -3.63 -16.06 8.50
N LYS A 67 -2.67 -16.71 9.18
CA LYS A 67 -1.68 -16.03 10.02
C LYS A 67 -0.77 -15.11 9.20
N HIS A 68 -0.40 -15.53 8.00
CA HIS A 68 0.39 -14.73 7.07
C HIS A 68 -0.39 -13.51 6.57
N ARG A 69 -1.67 -13.69 6.21
CA ARG A 69 -2.57 -12.59 5.83
C ARG A 69 -2.74 -11.59 6.97
N ASP A 70 -2.99 -12.05 8.19
CA ASP A 70 -3.10 -11.20 9.38
C ASP A 70 -1.84 -10.35 9.63
N ALA A 71 -0.66 -10.96 9.46
CA ALA A 71 0.61 -10.27 9.60
C ALA A 71 0.78 -9.21 8.50
N TRP A 72 0.46 -9.57 7.27
CA TRP A 72 0.52 -8.67 6.11
C TRP A 72 -0.46 -7.50 6.22
N GLU A 73 -1.68 -7.71 6.73
CA GLU A 73 -2.62 -6.61 6.97
C GLU A 73 -2.13 -5.65 8.07
N ARG A 74 -1.52 -6.16 9.14
CA ARG A 74 -0.90 -5.32 10.19
C ARG A 74 0.25 -4.49 9.64
N GLU A 75 1.05 -5.07 8.75
CA GLU A 75 2.13 -4.38 8.03
C GLU A 75 1.56 -3.26 7.15
N GLY A 76 0.51 -3.53 6.37
CA GLY A 76 -0.17 -2.53 5.54
C GLY A 76 -0.65 -1.31 6.34
N ARG A 77 -1.28 -1.52 7.51
CA ARG A 77 -1.66 -0.42 8.42
C ARG A 77 -0.47 0.39 8.93
N SER A 78 0.67 -0.26 9.13
CA SER A 78 1.89 0.40 9.60
C SER A 78 2.53 1.21 8.46
N LEU A 79 2.53 0.69 7.24
CA LEU A 79 2.99 1.37 6.04
C LEU A 79 2.15 2.60 5.71
N ALA A 80 0.82 2.51 5.80
CA ALA A 80 -0.06 3.67 5.62
C ALA A 80 0.30 4.84 6.55
N LYS A 81 0.52 4.55 7.84
CA LYS A 81 0.96 5.57 8.80
C LYS A 81 2.33 6.16 8.43
N ARG A 82 3.24 5.36 7.87
CA ARG A 82 4.55 5.86 7.42
C ARG A 82 4.42 6.77 6.20
N ILE A 83 3.53 6.45 5.26
CA ILE A 83 3.21 7.33 4.12
C ILE A 83 2.71 8.69 4.64
N GLU A 84 1.77 8.71 5.60
CA GLU A 84 1.27 9.95 6.22
C GLU A 84 2.40 10.76 6.90
N LEU A 85 3.35 10.07 7.54
CA LEU A 85 4.48 10.73 8.19
C LEU A 85 5.49 11.32 7.19
N GLU A 86 5.79 10.61 6.10
CA GLU A 86 6.78 11.05 5.10
C GLU A 86 6.22 12.15 4.21
N LEU A 87 4.97 12.05 3.77
CA LEU A 87 4.36 13.04 2.88
C LEU A 87 3.70 14.22 3.62
N GLY A 88 3.46 14.08 4.93
CA GLY A 88 3.01 15.14 5.81
C GLY A 88 1.54 15.03 6.26
N ARG A 89 1.21 15.81 7.30
CA ARG A 89 -0.05 15.72 8.08
C ARG A 89 -1.33 16.17 7.34
N GLU A 90 -1.23 16.57 6.09
CA GLU A 90 -2.36 16.97 5.25
C GLU A 90 -2.79 15.88 4.26
N ILE A 91 -2.27 14.66 4.46
CA ILE A 91 -2.63 13.46 3.72
C ILE A 91 -3.33 12.50 4.66
N ASP A 92 -4.45 11.94 4.20
CA ASP A 92 -5.14 10.83 4.84
C ASP A 92 -4.89 9.57 3.98
N VAL A 93 -4.32 8.52 4.56
CA VAL A 93 -4.07 7.26 3.85
C VAL A 93 -4.98 6.17 4.41
N HIS A 94 -5.78 5.55 3.55
CA HIS A 94 -6.58 4.38 3.92
C HIS A 94 -6.05 3.12 3.24
N VAL A 95 -6.23 1.98 3.90
CA VAL A 95 -5.75 0.68 3.41
C VAL A 95 -6.92 -0.18 2.97
N THR A 96 -6.86 -0.70 1.76
CA THR A 96 -7.78 -1.72 1.25
C THR A 96 -7.03 -3.00 0.97
N TYR A 97 -7.61 -4.15 1.32
CA TYR A 97 -7.00 -5.47 1.08
C TYR A 97 -7.66 -6.25 -0.06
N LYS A 98 -8.63 -5.60 -0.72
CA LYS A 98 -9.20 -6.07 -1.98
C LYS A 98 -8.48 -5.31 -3.10
N PRO A 99 -8.01 -5.99 -4.14
CA PRO A 99 -7.60 -5.31 -5.36
C PRO A 99 -8.78 -4.52 -5.95
#